data_AF-A0A352DM32-F1
#
_entry.id   AF-A0A352DM32-F1
#
_cell.length_a   1.000
_cell.length_b   1.000
_cell.length_c   1.000
_cell.angle_alpha   90.00
_cell.angle_beta   90.00
_cell.angle_gamma   90.00
#
_symmetry.space_group_name_H-M   'P 1'
#
loop_
_entity.id
_entity.type
_entity.pdbx_description
1 polymer ?
#
loop_
_entity_poly.entity_id
_entity_poly.type
_entity_poly.pdbx_seq_one_letter_code
_entity_poly.pdbx_strand_id
1 'polypeptide(L)'
;MGEQFWWIYDAAAAAIVLICIFVMSKKGAIKGMMSLVCAGVALMIAFTASSAIANNLYESSIRAGNIKTISKDLEPGTVTKKLVEYLDGMDYNLKASGKKIDEMFASDKDFDQELYKYVNNINAKKVAEESEFLEKAHEGYAQIISSIIGRELSPYAAKESKQLVMNNPSYFKEIGSLNTEEGSQREAAALIADNYLAPTYHRLIRYISFMALFIFAGLLSFLIVKAFTGKEERVGAVSHIIGGLSGIGFAVVVLVVIAVMIRLYILLGSNEMMIFNKDTLEKTYVFKHIYNIVADM
;
A
#
# COMPACT_ATOMS: atom_id res chain seq x y z
N MET A 1 6.97 22.27 -0.51
CA MET A 1 7.81 22.67 -1.66
C MET A 1 7.63 21.77 -2.88
N GLY A 2 7.26 20.49 -2.75
CA GLY A 2 7.01 19.57 -3.87
C GLY A 2 5.84 19.92 -4.79
N GLU A 3 4.75 20.40 -4.20
CA GLU A 3 3.49 20.65 -4.92
C GLU A 3 3.60 21.66 -6.06
N GLN A 4 4.61 22.54 -6.07
CA GLN A 4 4.83 23.51 -7.14
C GLN A 4 5.27 22.87 -8.47
N PHE A 5 5.71 21.60 -8.43
CA PHE A 5 6.18 20.85 -9.59
C PHE A 5 5.11 19.95 -10.23
N TRP A 6 3.83 20.14 -9.89
CA TRP A 6 2.71 19.35 -10.46
C TRP A 6 2.70 19.35 -12.00
N TRP A 7 3.07 20.47 -12.62
CA TRP A 7 3.09 20.65 -14.08
C TRP A 7 4.09 19.71 -14.78
N ILE A 8 5.12 19.20 -14.07
CA ILE A 8 6.09 18.25 -14.63
C ILE A 8 5.37 16.95 -15.05
N TYR A 9 4.36 16.50 -14.30
CA TYR A 9 3.61 15.30 -14.63
C TYR A 9 2.80 15.46 -15.91
N ASP A 10 2.10 16.58 -16.07
CA ASP A 10 1.31 16.85 -17.28
C ASP A 10 2.22 17.10 -18.49
N ALA A 11 3.36 17.80 -18.32
CA ALA A 11 4.35 17.99 -19.37
C ALA A 11 4.98 16.66 -19.83
N ALA A 12 5.34 15.79 -18.88
CA ALA A 12 5.83 14.44 -19.16
C ALA A 12 4.77 13.60 -19.88
N ALA A 13 3.50 13.67 -19.44
CA ALA A 13 2.40 12.96 -20.09
C ALA A 13 2.21 13.41 -21.55
N ALA A 14 2.24 14.72 -21.81
CA ALA A 14 2.17 15.26 -23.17
C ALA A 14 3.36 14.78 -24.04
N ALA A 15 4.58 14.77 -23.49
CA ALA A 15 5.75 14.25 -24.18
C ALA A 15 5.61 12.76 -24.53
N ILE A 16 5.10 11.95 -23.61
CA ILE A 16 4.83 10.52 -23.82
C ILE A 16 3.82 10.31 -24.94
N VAL A 17 2.74 11.10 -24.98
CA VAL A 17 1.74 11.04 -26.05
C VAL A 17 2.38 11.35 -27.41
N LEU A 18 3.17 12.41 -27.51
CA LEU A 18 3.85 12.79 -28.75
C LEU A 18 4.85 11.70 -29.21
N ILE A 19 5.62 11.12 -28.28
CA ILE A 19 6.55 10.01 -28.59
C ILE A 19 5.77 8.80 -29.11
N CYS A 20 4.66 8.43 -28.47
CA CYS A 20 3.84 7.30 -28.90
C CYS A 20 3.22 7.53 -30.29
N ILE A 21 2.71 8.73 -30.56
CA ILE A 21 2.22 9.13 -31.90
C ILE A 21 3.33 8.97 -32.93
N PHE A 22 4.53 9.50 -32.66
CA PHE A 22 5.65 9.43 -33.59
C PHE A 22 6.10 7.99 -33.86
N VAL A 23 6.28 7.19 -32.81
CA VAL A 23 6.72 5.79 -32.92
C VAL A 23 5.68 4.94 -33.66
N MET A 24 4.39 5.11 -33.36
CA MET A 24 3.33 4.34 -34.02
C MET A 24 3.06 4.83 -35.44
N SER A 25 3.22 6.13 -35.71
CA SER A 25 3.19 6.66 -37.07
C SER A 25 4.23 5.97 -37.93
N LYS A 26 5.49 5.86 -37.47
CA LYS A 26 6.55 5.15 -38.22
C LYS A 26 6.26 3.68 -38.50
N LYS A 27 5.53 3.00 -37.60
CA LYS A 27 5.13 1.61 -37.78
C LYS A 27 4.05 1.42 -38.87
N GLY A 28 3.31 2.46 -39.23
CA GLY A 28 2.17 2.37 -40.14
C GLY A 28 0.92 1.75 -39.52
N ALA A 29 -0.17 1.69 -40.29
CA ALA A 29 -1.51 1.35 -39.81
C ALA A 29 -1.57 -0.05 -39.17
N ILE A 30 -1.21 -1.10 -39.91
CA ILE A 30 -1.38 -2.49 -39.49
C ILE A 30 -0.60 -2.77 -38.20
N LYS A 31 0.70 -2.43 -38.19
CA LYS A 31 1.58 -2.67 -37.04
C LYS A 31 1.26 -1.74 -35.86
N GLY A 32 0.81 -0.51 -36.12
CA GLY A 32 0.33 0.42 -35.10
C GLY A 32 -0.93 -0.09 -34.40
N MET A 33 -1.96 -0.45 -35.16
CA MET A 33 -3.22 -0.99 -34.64
C MET A 33 -3.00 -2.31 -33.89
N MET A 34 -2.20 -3.22 -34.45
CA MET A 34 -1.90 -4.49 -33.79
C MET A 34 -1.12 -4.27 -32.48
N SER A 35 -0.16 -3.33 -32.45
CA SER A 35 0.53 -2.96 -31.21
C SER A 35 -0.43 -2.43 -30.15
N LEU A 36 -1.41 -1.60 -30.55
CA LEU A 36 -2.43 -1.08 -29.64
C LEU A 36 -3.31 -2.19 -29.06
N VAL A 37 -3.85 -3.07 -29.93
CA VAL A 37 -4.70 -4.19 -29.48
C VAL A 37 -3.94 -5.11 -28.53
N CYS A 38 -2.72 -5.51 -28.89
CA CYS A 38 -1.93 -6.39 -28.02
C CYS A 38 -1.57 -5.71 -26.69
N ALA A 39 -1.25 -4.41 -26.69
CA ALA A 39 -0.98 -3.67 -25.46
C ALA A 39 -2.22 -3.54 -24.56
N GLY A 40 -3.40 -3.31 -25.14
CA GLY A 40 -4.67 -3.30 -24.40
C GLY A 40 -5.00 -4.65 -23.79
N VAL A 41 -4.78 -5.75 -24.53
CA VAL A 41 -4.97 -7.12 -24.02
C VAL A 41 -3.97 -7.42 -22.90
N ALA A 42 -2.69 -7.07 -23.07
CA ALA A 42 -1.67 -7.22 -22.05
C ALA A 42 -2.03 -6.47 -20.76
N LEU A 43 -2.55 -5.24 -20.90
CA LEU A 43 -3.02 -4.44 -19.79
C LEU A 43 -4.18 -5.11 -19.04
N MET A 44 -5.19 -5.60 -19.75
CA MET A 44 -6.34 -6.29 -19.14
C MET A 44 -5.91 -7.57 -18.41
N ILE A 45 -5.04 -8.39 -19.02
CA ILE A 45 -4.53 -9.62 -18.40
C ILE A 45 -3.75 -9.26 -17.12
N ALA A 46 -2.84 -8.29 -17.19
CA ALA A 46 -2.08 -7.86 -16.02
C ALA A 46 -2.99 -7.34 -14.90
N PHE A 47 -3.98 -6.52 -15.23
CA PHE A 47 -4.91 -5.95 -14.26
C PHE A 47 -5.71 -7.03 -13.53
N THR A 48 -6.27 -7.97 -14.27
CA THR A 48 -7.13 -9.05 -13.73
C THR A 48 -6.33 -10.11 -12.98
N ALA A 49 -5.24 -10.61 -13.55
CA ALA A 49 -4.46 -11.69 -12.94
C ALA A 49 -3.59 -11.21 -11.75
N SER A 50 -3.23 -9.93 -11.69
CA SER A 50 -2.38 -9.40 -10.61
C SER A 50 -2.96 -9.59 -9.21
N SER A 51 -4.28 -9.51 -9.05
CA SER A 51 -4.95 -9.71 -7.75
C SER A 51 -4.84 -11.15 -7.28
N ALA A 52 -5.10 -12.13 -8.16
CA ALA A 52 -4.99 -13.55 -7.83
C ALA A 52 -3.54 -13.92 -7.46
N ILE A 53 -2.56 -13.40 -8.21
CA ILE A 53 -1.14 -13.61 -7.89
C ILE A 53 -0.78 -12.97 -6.55
N ALA A 54 -1.26 -11.75 -6.27
CA ALA A 54 -0.99 -11.07 -5.01
C ALA A 54 -1.54 -11.83 -3.80
N ASN A 55 -2.75 -12.37 -3.92
CA ASN A 55 -3.34 -13.18 -2.86
C ASN A 55 -2.52 -14.45 -2.61
N ASN A 56 -2.20 -15.20 -3.66
CA ASN A 56 -1.40 -16.41 -3.54
C ASN A 56 0.00 -16.14 -2.97
N LEU A 57 0.72 -15.14 -3.50
CA LEU A 57 2.07 -14.81 -3.03
C LEU A 57 2.08 -14.35 -1.57
N TYR A 58 1.06 -13.61 -1.14
CA TYR A 58 0.94 -13.22 0.25
C TYR A 58 0.79 -14.46 1.14
N GLU A 59 -0.21 -15.28 0.88
CA GLU A 59 -0.51 -16.49 1.68
C GLU A 59 0.64 -17.49 1.67
N SER A 60 1.24 -17.75 0.50
CA SER A 60 2.25 -18.80 0.35
C SER A 60 3.62 -18.40 0.88
N SER A 61 3.96 -17.10 0.88
CA SER A 61 5.36 -16.67 1.03
C SER A 61 5.57 -15.51 1.99
N ILE A 62 4.71 -14.49 1.97
CA ILE A 62 4.92 -13.29 2.78
C ILE A 62 4.35 -13.44 4.18
N ARG A 63 3.14 -14.01 4.31
CA ARG A 63 2.44 -14.17 5.58
C ARG A 63 3.29 -14.91 6.61
N ALA A 64 3.78 -16.10 6.25
CA ALA A 64 4.62 -16.90 7.15
C ALA A 64 5.94 -16.20 7.51
N GLY A 65 6.52 -15.43 6.58
CA GLY A 65 7.70 -14.61 6.81
C GLY A 65 7.44 -13.52 7.85
N ASN A 66 6.37 -12.74 7.68
CA ASN A 66 5.97 -11.68 8.61
C ASN A 66 5.72 -12.23 10.02
N ILE A 67 4.96 -13.32 10.13
CA ILE A 67 4.69 -13.98 11.42
C ILE A 67 5.99 -14.40 12.08
N LYS A 68 6.88 -15.05 11.33
CA LYS A 68 8.18 -15.49 11.86
C LYS A 68 9.01 -14.31 12.36
N THR A 69 9.14 -13.24 11.58
CA THR A 69 9.95 -12.07 11.97
C THR A 69 9.37 -11.39 13.20
N ILE A 70 8.06 -11.13 13.24
CA ILE A 70 7.43 -10.47 14.40
C ILE A 70 7.52 -11.36 15.64
N SER A 71 7.16 -12.64 15.54
CA SER A 71 7.13 -13.55 16.69
C SER A 71 8.50 -13.79 17.33
N LYS A 72 9.59 -13.64 16.56
CA LYS A 72 10.95 -13.85 17.04
C LYS A 72 11.36 -12.79 18.07
N ASP A 73 10.94 -11.54 17.85
CA ASP A 73 11.38 -10.38 18.62
C ASP A 73 10.24 -9.79 19.49
N LEU A 74 9.08 -10.46 19.50
CA LEU A 74 7.92 -10.15 20.33
C LEU A 74 7.99 -10.95 21.65
N GLU A 75 8.70 -10.44 22.65
CA GLU A 75 8.78 -11.05 23.97
C GLU A 75 7.43 -11.04 24.71
N PRO A 76 7.17 -12.01 25.63
CA PRO A 76 5.98 -11.98 26.48
C PRO A 76 5.83 -10.66 27.24
N GLY A 77 4.63 -10.08 27.24
CA GLY A 77 4.32 -8.82 27.93
C GLY A 77 4.88 -7.55 27.27
N THR A 78 5.48 -7.64 26.07
CA THR A 78 5.95 -6.47 25.30
C THR A 78 4.84 -5.44 25.07
N VAL A 79 3.63 -5.88 24.72
CA VAL A 79 2.47 -5.01 24.48
C VAL A 79 2.08 -4.28 25.77
N THR A 80 1.98 -5.01 26.89
CA THR A 80 1.71 -4.44 28.21
C THR A 80 2.75 -3.40 28.60
N LYS A 81 4.04 -3.75 28.50
CA LYS A 81 5.15 -2.84 28.82
C LYS A 81 5.06 -1.55 28.02
N LYS A 82 4.86 -1.65 26.71
CA LYS A 82 4.74 -0.48 25.82
C LYS A 82 3.48 0.33 26.11
N LEU A 83 2.38 -0.31 26.51
CA LEU A 83 1.17 0.41 26.90
C LEU A 83 1.36 1.16 28.23
N VAL A 84 2.04 0.57 29.22
CA VAL A 84 2.44 1.28 30.45
C VAL A 84 3.30 2.50 30.10
N GLU A 85 4.34 2.31 29.29
CA GLU A 85 5.24 3.40 28.86
C GLU A 85 4.46 4.52 28.16
N TYR A 86 3.51 4.19 27.29
CA TYR A 86 2.66 5.15 26.61
C TYR A 86 1.76 5.92 27.61
N LEU A 87 1.10 5.22 28.52
CA LEU A 87 0.18 5.82 29.48
C LEU A 87 0.91 6.74 30.48
N ASP A 88 2.06 6.30 30.99
CA ASP A 88 2.91 7.07 31.90
C ASP A 88 3.47 8.33 31.23
N GLY A 89 3.70 8.27 29.91
CA GLY A 89 4.16 9.38 29.10
C GLY A 89 3.08 10.42 28.76
N MET A 90 1.81 10.18 29.09
CA MET A 90 0.75 11.16 28.89
C MET A 90 0.84 12.31 29.93
N ASP A 91 0.34 13.49 29.57
CA ASP A 91 0.36 14.73 30.39
C ASP A 91 -0.42 14.64 31.73
N TYR A 92 -0.95 13.47 32.05
CA TYR A 92 -1.80 13.19 33.20
C TYR A 92 -1.02 12.73 34.44
N ASN A 93 0.32 12.60 34.34
CA ASN A 93 1.20 12.11 35.42
C ASN A 93 0.74 10.75 35.99
N LEU A 94 0.44 9.82 35.09
CA LEU A 94 -0.04 8.49 35.47
C LEU A 94 1.14 7.61 35.92
N LYS A 95 0.81 6.61 36.74
CA LYS A 95 1.69 5.48 37.05
C LYS A 95 0.88 4.21 36.84
N ALA A 96 0.83 3.77 35.59
CA ALA A 96 0.11 2.57 35.20
C ALA A 96 0.81 1.31 35.73
N SER A 97 0.00 0.31 36.08
CA SER A 97 0.45 -0.99 36.56
C SER A 97 0.32 -2.01 35.45
N GLY A 98 1.44 -2.60 35.02
CA GLY A 98 1.44 -3.65 34.01
C GLY A 98 0.52 -4.82 34.38
N LYS A 99 0.56 -5.26 35.65
CA LYS A 99 -0.31 -6.32 36.15
C LYS A 99 -1.80 -6.00 35.98
N LYS A 100 -2.21 -4.75 36.18
CA LYS A 100 -3.61 -4.35 36.00
C LYS A 100 -4.02 -4.36 34.53
N ILE A 101 -3.11 -3.98 33.64
CA ILE A 101 -3.32 -4.06 32.19
C ILE A 101 -3.41 -5.51 31.74
N ASP A 102 -2.53 -6.40 32.23
CA ASP A 102 -2.60 -7.85 31.95
C ASP A 102 -3.94 -8.43 32.40
N GLU A 103 -4.42 -8.06 33.59
CA GLU A 103 -5.75 -8.45 34.09
C GLU A 103 -6.88 -7.97 33.16
N MET A 104 -6.76 -6.80 32.54
CA MET A 104 -7.74 -6.28 31.57
C MET A 104 -7.67 -7.00 30.22
N PHE A 105 -6.48 -7.38 29.75
CA PHE A 105 -6.35 -8.18 28.54
C PHE A 105 -7.03 -9.54 28.68
N ALA A 106 -6.89 -10.18 29.85
CA ALA A 106 -7.48 -11.48 30.17
C ALA A 106 -8.98 -11.43 30.52
N SER A 107 -9.55 -10.24 30.68
CA SER A 107 -10.96 -10.01 31.04
C SER A 107 -11.88 -10.19 29.83
N ASP A 108 -13.09 -10.71 29.99
CA ASP A 108 -14.10 -10.77 28.91
C ASP A 108 -14.75 -9.41 28.61
N LYS A 109 -14.44 -8.38 29.40
CA LYS A 109 -15.05 -7.06 29.28
C LYS A 109 -14.45 -6.24 28.14
N ASP A 110 -15.11 -5.14 27.83
CA ASP A 110 -14.60 -4.14 26.88
C ASP A 110 -13.32 -3.49 27.43
N PHE A 111 -12.21 -3.67 26.70
CA PHE A 111 -10.89 -3.23 27.13
C PHE A 111 -10.77 -1.71 27.21
N ASP A 112 -11.32 -1.00 26.22
CA ASP A 112 -11.31 0.45 26.14
C ASP A 112 -12.02 1.07 27.35
N GLN A 113 -13.19 0.51 27.70
CA GLN A 113 -13.96 0.90 28.88
C GLN A 113 -13.25 0.59 30.20
N GLU A 114 -12.62 -0.59 30.32
CA GLU A 114 -11.85 -0.93 31.52
C GLU A 114 -10.62 -0.05 31.69
N LEU A 115 -9.93 0.25 30.59
CA LEU A 115 -8.77 1.12 30.58
C LEU A 115 -9.14 2.56 30.96
N TYR A 116 -10.23 3.11 30.39
CA TYR A 116 -10.72 4.43 30.75
C TYR A 116 -11.09 4.54 32.24
N LYS A 117 -11.81 3.54 32.77
CA LYS A 117 -12.17 3.48 34.20
C LYS A 117 -10.92 3.38 35.08
N TYR A 118 -9.97 2.55 34.69
CA TYR A 118 -8.72 2.38 35.40
C TYR A 118 -7.94 3.68 35.49
N VAL A 119 -7.71 4.33 34.36
CA VAL A 119 -6.87 5.54 34.29
C VAL A 119 -7.48 6.71 35.09
N ASN A 120 -8.80 6.84 35.12
CA ASN A 120 -9.49 7.84 35.97
C ASN A 120 -9.40 7.54 37.48
N ASN A 121 -9.17 6.27 37.86
CA ASN A 121 -9.08 5.86 39.26
C ASN A 121 -7.65 5.92 39.83
N ILE A 122 -6.60 6.00 38.98
CA ILE A 122 -5.20 5.98 39.45
C ILE A 122 -4.87 7.21 40.33
N ASN A 123 -5.32 8.40 39.93
CA ASN A 123 -4.97 9.66 40.59
C ASN A 123 -6.17 10.40 41.22
N ALA A 124 -7.35 9.76 41.29
CA ALA A 124 -8.62 10.38 41.72
C ALA A 124 -8.95 11.71 41.00
N LYS A 125 -8.39 11.91 39.81
CA LYS A 125 -8.61 13.06 38.93
C LYS A 125 -9.16 12.54 37.62
N LYS A 126 -10.23 13.17 37.14
CA LYS A 126 -10.72 12.91 35.80
C LYS A 126 -9.65 13.33 34.81
N VAL A 127 -9.27 12.39 33.95
CA VAL A 127 -8.12 12.48 33.07
C VAL A 127 -8.52 13.27 31.82
N ALA A 128 -9.62 12.87 31.20
CA ALA A 128 -10.29 13.54 30.09
C ALA A 128 -11.75 13.06 30.01
N GLU A 129 -12.52 13.60 29.07
CA GLU A 129 -13.77 12.95 28.64
C GLU A 129 -13.47 11.62 27.94
N GLU A 130 -14.41 10.69 28.00
CA GLU A 130 -14.24 9.32 27.51
C GLU A 130 -13.81 9.27 26.04
N SER A 131 -14.51 10.01 25.17
CA SER A 131 -14.18 10.04 23.75
C SER A 131 -12.78 10.57 23.46
N GLU A 132 -12.35 11.60 24.18
CA GLU A 132 -11.00 12.19 24.01
C GLU A 132 -9.92 11.23 24.51
N PHE A 133 -10.17 10.55 25.62
CA PHE A 133 -9.27 9.52 26.12
C PHE A 133 -9.14 8.35 25.14
N LEU A 134 -10.25 7.87 24.61
CA LEU A 134 -10.25 6.74 23.67
C LEU A 134 -9.51 7.07 22.37
N GLU A 135 -9.66 8.29 21.84
CA GLU A 135 -8.88 8.73 20.68
C GLU A 135 -7.37 8.66 20.95
N LYS A 136 -6.92 9.16 22.12
CA LYS A 136 -5.52 9.07 22.55
C LYS A 136 -5.09 7.61 22.79
N ALA A 137 -5.94 6.79 23.41
CA ALA A 137 -5.64 5.38 23.63
C ALA A 137 -5.46 4.61 22.31
N HIS A 138 -6.34 4.83 21.33
CA HIS A 138 -6.23 4.25 19.99
C HIS A 138 -4.98 4.73 19.25
N GLU A 139 -4.58 5.99 19.44
CA GLU A 139 -3.29 6.46 18.96
C GLU A 139 -2.14 5.68 19.62
N GLY A 140 -2.19 5.47 20.93
CA GLY A 140 -1.24 4.63 21.66
C GLY A 140 -1.16 3.21 21.10
N TYR A 141 -2.30 2.57 20.87
CA TYR A 141 -2.38 1.23 20.26
C TYR A 141 -1.68 1.21 18.90
N ALA A 142 -1.98 2.22 18.07
CA ALA A 142 -1.40 2.36 16.76
C ALA A 142 0.12 2.59 16.82
N GLN A 143 0.62 3.41 17.75
CA GLN A 143 2.05 3.63 17.96
C GLN A 143 2.76 2.35 18.43
N ILE A 144 2.14 1.58 19.33
CA ILE A 144 2.69 0.33 19.86
C ILE A 144 2.84 -0.68 18.73
N ILE A 145 1.77 -0.98 17.99
CA ILE A 145 1.79 -1.94 16.88
C ILE A 145 2.72 -1.47 15.75
N SER A 146 2.69 -0.18 15.41
CA SER A 146 3.60 0.42 14.44
C SER A 146 5.06 0.27 14.87
N SER A 147 5.38 0.42 16.17
CA SER A 147 6.74 0.24 16.68
C SER A 147 7.22 -1.21 16.64
N ILE A 148 6.31 -2.17 16.87
CA ILE A 148 6.62 -3.61 16.75
C ILE A 148 6.93 -3.94 15.29
N ILE A 149 6.09 -3.46 14.37
CA ILE A 149 6.27 -3.67 12.92
C ILE A 149 7.53 -2.94 12.41
N GLY A 150 7.72 -1.68 12.77
CA GLY A 150 8.80 -0.84 12.23
C GLY A 150 10.20 -1.21 12.71
N ARG A 151 10.31 -2.00 13.79
CA ARG A 151 11.58 -2.58 14.22
C ARG A 151 12.03 -3.70 13.29
N GLU A 152 11.07 -4.50 12.82
CA GLU A 152 11.34 -5.77 12.15
C GLU A 152 11.08 -5.75 10.64
N LEU A 153 10.24 -4.82 10.18
CA LEU A 153 9.76 -4.71 8.81
C LEU A 153 9.97 -3.29 8.28
N SER A 154 9.45 -3.01 7.07
CA SER A 154 9.67 -1.72 6.42
C SER A 154 8.99 -0.54 7.14
N PRO A 155 9.57 0.68 7.10
CA PRO A 155 8.91 1.90 7.60
C PRO A 155 7.53 2.16 6.98
N TYR A 156 7.36 1.82 5.70
CA TYR A 156 6.07 1.92 5.02
C TYR A 156 5.02 1.00 5.67
N ALA A 157 5.37 -0.25 5.94
CA ALA A 157 4.47 -1.20 6.62
C ALA A 157 4.08 -0.70 8.02
N ALA A 158 5.02 -0.10 8.76
CA ALA A 158 4.76 0.49 10.07
C ALA A 158 3.84 1.72 10.00
N LYS A 159 4.01 2.56 8.99
CA LYS A 159 3.19 3.77 8.79
C LYS A 159 1.75 3.42 8.40
N GLU A 160 1.57 2.49 7.47
CA GLU A 160 0.24 2.05 7.05
C GLU A 160 -0.47 1.27 8.18
N SER A 161 0.24 0.43 8.93
CA SER A 161 -0.35 -0.28 10.07
C SER A 161 -0.81 0.68 11.17
N LYS A 162 -0.09 1.79 11.41
CA LYS A 162 -0.55 2.84 12.33
C LYS A 162 -1.95 3.34 11.94
N GLN A 163 -2.18 3.65 10.66
CA GLN A 163 -3.48 4.11 10.18
C GLN A 163 -4.56 3.03 10.29
N LEU A 164 -4.23 1.76 9.97
CA LEU A 164 -5.18 0.65 10.07
C LEU A 164 -5.61 0.41 11.52
N VAL A 165 -4.69 0.47 12.48
CA VAL A 165 -5.01 0.30 13.90
C VAL A 165 -5.85 1.47 14.42
N MET A 166 -5.55 2.72 14.02
CA MET A 166 -6.39 3.87 14.40
C MET A 166 -7.83 3.73 13.91
N ASN A 167 -8.02 3.22 12.69
CA ASN A 167 -9.35 3.06 12.09
C ASN A 167 -10.09 1.81 12.60
N ASN A 168 -9.35 0.80 13.06
CA ASN A 168 -9.91 -0.46 13.53
C ASN A 168 -9.08 -1.06 14.69
N PRO A 169 -9.23 -0.52 15.91
CA PRO A 169 -8.40 -0.91 17.06
C PRO A 169 -8.81 -2.25 17.69
N SER A 170 -9.87 -2.90 17.20
CA SER A 170 -10.53 -4.03 17.87
C SER A 170 -9.62 -5.23 18.17
N TYR A 171 -8.61 -5.48 17.34
CA TYR A 171 -7.69 -6.61 17.55
C TYR A 171 -6.59 -6.32 18.59
N PHE A 172 -6.46 -5.08 19.06
CA PHE A 172 -5.40 -4.70 19.99
C PHE A 172 -5.49 -5.49 21.31
N LYS A 173 -6.70 -5.67 21.84
CA LYS A 173 -6.94 -6.47 23.06
C LYS A 173 -6.49 -7.92 22.88
N GLU A 174 -6.90 -8.55 21.78
CA GLU A 174 -6.60 -9.97 21.50
C GLU A 174 -5.09 -10.18 21.32
N ILE A 175 -4.42 -9.26 20.61
CA ILE A 175 -2.95 -9.24 20.48
C ILE A 175 -2.28 -9.08 21.85
N GLY A 176 -2.79 -8.17 22.69
CA GLY A 176 -2.31 -7.98 24.05
C GLY A 176 -2.44 -9.24 24.90
N SER A 177 -3.62 -9.87 24.91
CA SER A 177 -3.90 -11.11 25.63
C SER A 177 -2.92 -12.22 25.23
N LEU A 178 -2.81 -12.51 23.93
CA LEU A 178 -1.89 -13.54 23.44
C LEU A 178 -0.42 -13.19 23.71
N ASN A 179 -0.06 -11.90 23.73
CA ASN A 179 1.31 -11.51 24.05
C ASN A 179 1.66 -11.69 25.54
N THR A 180 0.68 -11.70 26.45
CA THR A 180 0.95 -11.98 27.88
C THR A 180 1.28 -13.44 28.15
N GLU A 181 0.81 -14.36 27.31
CA GLU A 181 0.98 -15.79 27.48
C GLU A 181 2.29 -16.30 26.88
N GLU A 182 3.11 -17.01 27.66
CA GLU A 182 4.30 -17.69 27.15
C GLU A 182 3.92 -18.77 26.12
N GLY A 183 4.53 -18.73 24.94
CA GLY A 183 4.26 -19.66 23.84
C GLY A 183 3.27 -19.13 22.80
N SER A 184 2.45 -18.13 23.12
CA SER A 184 1.40 -17.59 22.24
C SER A 184 1.88 -16.44 21.33
N GLN A 185 3.19 -16.12 21.32
CA GLN A 185 3.78 -15.01 20.54
C GLN A 185 3.55 -15.17 19.04
N ARG A 186 3.53 -16.41 18.54
CA ARG A 186 3.27 -16.71 17.14
C ARG A 186 1.83 -16.38 16.74
N GLU A 187 0.88 -16.58 17.65
CA GLU A 187 -0.54 -16.29 17.42
C GLU A 187 -0.79 -14.77 17.48
N ALA A 188 -0.19 -14.08 18.46
CA ALA A 188 -0.20 -12.61 18.50
C ALA A 188 0.39 -12.00 17.21
N ALA A 189 1.52 -12.55 16.73
CA ALA A 189 2.13 -12.14 15.47
C ALA A 189 1.24 -12.44 14.24
N ALA A 190 0.48 -13.54 14.26
CA ALA A 190 -0.48 -13.86 13.20
C ALA A 190 -1.61 -12.84 13.12
N LEU A 191 -2.18 -12.41 14.26
CA LEU A 191 -3.19 -11.36 14.27
C LEU A 191 -2.67 -10.03 13.73
N ILE A 192 -1.43 -9.65 14.08
CA ILE A 192 -0.79 -8.47 13.52
C ILE A 192 -0.61 -8.61 12.00
N ALA A 193 -0.11 -9.76 11.55
CA ALA A 193 0.12 -10.01 10.13
C ALA A 193 -1.19 -9.95 9.33
N ASP A 194 -2.23 -10.60 9.79
CA ASP A 194 -3.47 -10.76 9.02
C ASP A 194 -4.29 -9.48 8.98
N ASN A 195 -4.38 -8.74 10.09
CA ASN A 195 -5.27 -7.59 10.20
C ASN A 195 -4.58 -6.26 9.85
N TYR A 196 -3.27 -6.15 10.11
CA TYR A 196 -2.56 -4.87 9.97
C TYR A 196 -1.45 -4.86 8.91
N LEU A 197 -1.00 -6.03 8.44
CA LEU A 197 0.01 -6.12 7.37
C LEU A 197 -0.56 -6.63 6.05
N ALA A 198 -1.50 -7.58 6.05
CA ALA A 198 -2.05 -8.17 4.84
C ALA A 198 -2.58 -7.10 3.85
N PRO A 199 -3.41 -6.12 4.26
CA PRO A 199 -3.91 -5.10 3.32
C PRO A 199 -2.79 -4.27 2.68
N THR A 200 -1.70 -4.06 3.40
CA THR A 200 -0.54 -3.30 2.95
C THR A 200 0.31 -4.10 1.96
N TYR A 201 0.61 -5.35 2.28
CA TYR A 201 1.39 -6.23 1.40
C TYR A 201 0.60 -6.67 0.16
N HIS A 202 -0.70 -6.94 0.27
CA HIS A 202 -1.52 -7.26 -0.92
C HIS A 202 -1.47 -6.14 -1.95
N ARG A 203 -1.59 -4.86 -1.54
CA ARG A 203 -1.47 -3.71 -2.44
C ARG A 203 -0.09 -3.68 -3.11
N LEU A 204 0.99 -3.79 -2.34
CA LEU A 204 2.36 -3.77 -2.88
C LEU A 204 2.59 -4.91 -3.88
N ILE A 205 2.25 -6.14 -3.49
CA ILE A 205 2.46 -7.34 -4.31
C ILE A 205 1.58 -7.25 -5.57
N ARG A 206 0.37 -6.69 -5.50
CA ARG A 206 -0.49 -6.48 -6.67
C ARG A 206 0.17 -5.56 -7.70
N TYR A 207 0.72 -4.43 -7.28
CA TYR A 207 1.43 -3.53 -8.22
C TYR A 207 2.68 -4.18 -8.83
N ILE A 208 3.46 -4.91 -8.02
CA ILE A 208 4.65 -5.64 -8.50
C ILE A 208 4.24 -6.74 -9.49
N SER A 209 3.22 -7.53 -9.15
CA SER A 209 2.71 -8.61 -10.00
C SER A 209 2.12 -8.08 -11.30
N PHE A 210 1.37 -6.96 -11.23
CA PHE A 210 0.88 -6.27 -12.41
C PHE A 210 2.03 -5.88 -13.34
N MET A 211 3.10 -5.28 -12.79
CA MET A 211 4.24 -4.84 -13.59
C MET A 211 4.95 -6.02 -14.26
N ALA A 212 5.20 -7.09 -13.49
CA ALA A 212 5.82 -8.31 -14.01
C ALA A 212 4.97 -8.95 -15.12
N LEU A 213 3.66 -9.07 -14.91
CA LEU A 213 2.72 -9.61 -15.90
C LEU A 213 2.63 -8.72 -17.15
N PHE A 214 2.57 -7.40 -16.99
CA PHE A 214 2.50 -6.47 -18.11
C PHE A 214 3.77 -6.52 -18.95
N ILE A 215 4.95 -6.58 -18.32
CA ILE A 215 6.23 -6.74 -19.03
C ILE A 215 6.25 -8.07 -19.77
N PHE A 216 5.86 -9.17 -19.12
CA PHE A 216 5.82 -10.48 -19.74
C PHE A 216 4.84 -10.54 -20.94
N ALA A 217 3.60 -10.08 -20.74
CA ALA A 217 2.58 -10.03 -21.80
C ALA A 217 2.96 -9.03 -22.91
N GLY A 218 3.64 -7.94 -22.57
CA GLY A 218 4.19 -6.96 -23.51
C GLY A 218 5.30 -7.54 -24.39
N LEU A 219 6.17 -8.38 -23.82
CA LEU A 219 7.18 -9.12 -24.58
C LEU A 219 6.52 -10.12 -25.55
N LEU A 220 5.52 -10.88 -25.09
CA LEU A 220 4.74 -11.76 -25.97
C LEU A 220 4.03 -10.99 -27.08
N SER A 221 3.41 -9.86 -26.74
CA SER A 221 2.77 -8.94 -27.67
C SER A 221 3.75 -8.45 -28.74
N PHE A 222 4.97 -8.09 -28.35
CA PHE A 222 6.02 -7.67 -29.27
C PHE A 222 6.41 -8.79 -30.26
N LEU A 223 6.56 -10.03 -29.77
CA LEU A 223 6.86 -11.18 -30.61
C LEU A 223 5.72 -11.48 -31.60
N ILE A 224 4.47 -11.42 -31.13
CA ILE A 224 3.26 -11.61 -31.94
C ILE A 224 3.21 -10.55 -33.04
N VAL A 225 3.30 -9.26 -32.70
CA VAL A 225 3.30 -8.19 -33.71
C VAL A 225 4.41 -8.42 -34.75
N LYS A 226 5.63 -8.75 -34.32
CA LYS A 226 6.75 -9.00 -35.24
C LYS A 226 6.52 -10.20 -36.16
N ALA A 227 5.89 -11.28 -35.67
CA ALA A 227 5.63 -12.47 -36.46
C ALA A 227 4.55 -12.24 -37.53
N PHE A 228 3.51 -11.48 -37.21
CA PHE A 228 2.33 -11.32 -38.08
C PHE A 228 2.40 -10.12 -39.04
N THR A 229 3.22 -9.10 -38.78
CA THR A 229 3.25 -7.88 -39.62
C THR A 229 4.36 -7.84 -40.67
N GLY A 230 5.15 -8.91 -40.84
CA GLY A 230 6.18 -8.99 -41.90
C GLY A 230 7.30 -7.94 -41.82
N LYS A 231 8.12 -7.83 -42.89
CA LYS A 231 9.13 -6.76 -43.05
C LYS A 231 8.45 -5.45 -43.49
N GLU A 232 9.11 -4.33 -43.23
CA GLU A 232 8.61 -2.99 -43.60
C GLU A 232 8.36 -2.89 -45.12
N GLU A 233 7.10 -3.01 -45.52
CA GLU A 233 6.65 -2.58 -46.84
C GLU A 233 6.65 -1.05 -46.89
N ARG A 234 6.76 -0.46 -48.09
CA ARG A 234 6.65 1.00 -48.26
C ARG A 234 5.28 1.47 -47.78
N VAL A 235 5.25 2.04 -46.58
CA VAL A 235 4.05 2.53 -45.92
C VAL A 235 3.61 3.84 -46.57
N GLY A 236 2.38 3.91 -47.08
CA GLY A 236 1.81 5.14 -47.63
C GLY A 236 1.47 6.18 -46.56
N ALA A 237 1.31 7.45 -46.95
CA ALA A 237 1.03 8.56 -46.03
C ALA A 237 -0.21 8.34 -45.15
N VAL A 238 -1.30 7.80 -45.72
CA VAL A 238 -2.53 7.46 -44.97
C VAL A 238 -2.25 6.41 -43.88
N SER A 239 -1.39 5.44 -44.17
CA SER A 239 -1.05 4.39 -43.22
C SER A 239 -0.22 4.93 -42.04
N HIS A 240 0.66 5.89 -42.29
CA HIS A 240 1.36 6.63 -41.23
C HIS A 240 0.40 7.42 -40.32
N ILE A 241 -0.61 8.07 -40.90
CA ILE A 241 -1.62 8.81 -40.12
C ILE A 241 -2.41 7.88 -39.19
N ILE A 242 -2.88 6.74 -39.70
CA ILE A 242 -3.60 5.73 -38.88
C ILE A 242 -2.69 5.15 -37.79
N GLY A 243 -1.42 4.92 -38.10
CA GLY A 243 -0.40 4.55 -37.11
C GLY A 243 -0.28 5.61 -36.02
N GLY A 244 -0.22 6.89 -36.38
CA GLY A 244 -0.17 8.01 -35.44
C GLY A 244 -1.39 8.08 -34.51
N LEU A 245 -2.61 7.92 -35.06
CA LEU A 245 -3.84 7.84 -34.26
C LEU A 245 -3.84 6.66 -33.29
N SER A 246 -3.35 5.50 -33.73
CA SER A 246 -3.16 4.33 -32.86
C SER A 246 -2.18 4.62 -31.71
N GLY A 247 -1.21 5.52 -31.95
CA GLY A 247 -0.29 6.04 -30.95
C GLY A 247 -0.95 6.80 -29.80
N ILE A 248 -2.09 7.45 -30.03
CA ILE A 248 -2.84 8.12 -28.95
C ILE A 248 -3.40 7.09 -27.97
N GLY A 249 -4.09 6.07 -28.48
CA GLY A 249 -4.60 4.98 -27.64
C GLY A 249 -3.48 4.22 -26.93
N PHE A 250 -2.35 4.02 -27.63
CA PHE A 250 -1.19 3.35 -27.05
C PHE A 250 -0.56 4.18 -25.92
N ALA A 251 -0.55 5.51 -26.07
CA ALA A 251 -0.07 6.40 -25.01
C ALA A 251 -0.88 6.26 -23.72
N VAL A 252 -2.20 6.06 -23.81
CA VAL A 252 -3.04 5.81 -22.62
C VAL A 252 -2.56 4.57 -21.87
N VAL A 253 -2.29 3.46 -22.58
CA VAL A 253 -1.75 2.24 -21.96
C VAL A 253 -0.40 2.50 -21.28
N VAL A 254 0.51 3.20 -21.96
CA VAL A 254 1.82 3.57 -21.39
C VAL A 254 1.68 4.44 -20.15
N LEU A 255 0.76 5.41 -20.17
CA LEU A 255 0.51 6.30 -19.03
C LEU A 255 -0.06 5.54 -17.83
N VAL A 256 -0.93 4.54 -18.03
CA VAL A 256 -1.41 3.67 -16.95
C VAL A 256 -0.24 2.91 -16.30
N VAL A 257 0.66 2.34 -17.10
CA VAL A 257 1.83 1.62 -16.58
C VAL A 257 2.76 2.55 -15.80
N ILE A 258 2.96 3.78 -16.30
CA ILE A 258 3.74 4.81 -15.61
C ILE A 258 3.07 5.23 -14.30
N ALA A 259 1.74 5.35 -14.27
CA ALA A 259 0.99 5.62 -13.05
C ALA A 259 1.15 4.50 -12.01
N VAL A 260 1.14 3.23 -12.42
CA VAL A 260 1.45 2.10 -11.54
C VAL A 260 2.88 2.18 -11.01
N MET A 261 3.86 2.50 -11.86
CA MET A 261 5.25 2.67 -11.40
C MET A 261 5.36 3.79 -10.37
N ILE A 262 4.78 4.97 -10.65
CA ILE A 262 4.78 6.10 -9.71
C ILE A 262 4.10 5.72 -8.40
N ARG A 263 2.96 5.02 -8.44
CA ARG A 263 2.27 4.53 -7.25
C ARG A 263 3.18 3.60 -6.44
N LEU A 264 3.83 2.63 -7.07
CA LEU A 264 4.77 1.74 -6.41
C LEU A 264 5.93 2.50 -5.76
N TYR A 265 6.51 3.47 -6.46
CA TYR A 265 7.56 4.33 -5.91
C TYR A 265 7.10 5.13 -4.69
N ILE A 266 5.88 5.69 -4.72
CA ILE A 266 5.32 6.43 -3.59
C ILE A 266 5.16 5.53 -2.36
N LEU A 267 4.65 4.31 -2.55
CA LEU A 267 4.46 3.36 -1.45
C LEU A 267 5.79 2.90 -0.89
N LEU A 268 6.76 2.52 -1.74
CA LEU A 268 8.10 2.12 -1.29
C LEU A 268 8.87 3.27 -0.62
N GLY A 269 8.62 4.52 -1.03
CA GLY A 269 9.21 5.73 -0.44
C GLY A 269 8.42 6.34 0.72
N SER A 270 7.46 5.61 1.31
CA SER A 270 6.66 6.05 2.46
C SER A 270 5.91 7.39 2.29
N ASN A 271 5.66 7.80 1.03
CA ASN A 271 5.10 9.12 0.68
C ASN A 271 5.93 10.32 1.20
N GLU A 272 7.22 10.15 1.46
CA GLU A 272 8.11 11.20 1.96
C GLU A 272 8.93 11.88 0.85
N MET A 273 8.85 11.37 -0.38
CA MET A 273 9.56 11.96 -1.51
C MET A 273 8.96 13.30 -1.90
N MET A 274 9.85 14.28 -2.08
CA MET A 274 9.48 15.68 -2.32
C MET A 274 8.64 15.86 -3.59
N ILE A 275 8.93 15.14 -4.68
CA ILE A 275 8.22 15.29 -5.97
C ILE A 275 7.14 14.21 -6.12
N PHE A 276 7.40 13.00 -5.63
CA PHE A 276 6.49 11.85 -5.71
C PHE A 276 5.71 11.70 -4.40
N ASN A 277 4.69 12.53 -4.23
CA ASN A 277 3.73 12.40 -3.14
C ASN A 277 2.29 12.57 -3.65
N LYS A 278 1.32 12.08 -2.88
CA LYS A 278 -0.11 12.14 -3.22
C LYS A 278 -0.60 13.57 -3.48
N ASP A 279 -0.18 14.53 -2.65
CA ASP A 279 -0.63 15.93 -2.71
C ASP A 279 -0.24 16.62 -4.03
N THR A 280 0.94 16.30 -4.56
CA THR A 280 1.41 16.84 -5.85
C THR A 280 0.63 16.23 -7.02
N LEU A 281 0.25 14.95 -6.93
CA LEU A 281 -0.50 14.25 -7.97
C LEU A 281 -1.95 14.72 -8.06
N GLU A 282 -2.59 15.04 -6.94
CA GLU A 282 -3.97 15.51 -6.92
C GLU A 282 -4.19 16.88 -7.59
N LYS A 283 -3.10 17.63 -7.79
CA LYS A 283 -3.07 18.92 -8.50
C LYS A 283 -2.87 18.80 -10.01
N THR A 284 -2.57 17.60 -10.53
CA THR A 284 -2.41 17.38 -11.97
C THR A 284 -3.77 17.37 -12.67
N TYR A 285 -3.84 17.87 -13.91
CA TYR A 285 -5.11 17.97 -14.64
C TYR A 285 -5.42 16.68 -15.40
N VAL A 286 -4.44 16.19 -16.17
CA VAL A 286 -4.63 15.01 -17.03
C VAL A 286 -4.21 13.76 -16.30
N PHE A 287 -3.06 13.80 -15.63
CA PHE A 287 -2.49 12.63 -15.00
C PHE A 287 -3.34 12.08 -13.83
N LYS A 288 -4.02 12.94 -13.08
CA LYS A 288 -4.93 12.56 -11.99
C LYS A 288 -5.99 11.55 -12.41
N HIS A 289 -6.56 11.72 -13.60
CA HIS A 289 -7.64 10.85 -14.09
C HIS A 289 -7.12 9.43 -14.31
N ILE A 290 -5.92 9.30 -14.88
CA ILE A 290 -5.24 8.00 -15.09
C ILE A 290 -4.79 7.41 -13.76
N TYR A 291 -4.26 8.25 -12.88
CA TYR A 291 -3.78 7.84 -11.56
C TYR A 291 -4.91 7.29 -10.68
N ASN A 292 -6.10 7.90 -10.70
CA ASN A 292 -7.24 7.44 -9.91
C ASN A 292 -7.69 6.03 -10.29
N ILE A 293 -7.69 5.70 -11.59
CA ILE A 293 -7.98 4.33 -12.07
C ILE A 293 -7.01 3.30 -11.46
N VAL A 294 -5.76 3.70 -11.27
CA VAL A 294 -4.71 2.87 -10.67
C VAL A 294 -4.77 2.86 -9.14
N ALA A 295 -5.18 3.98 -8.53
CA ALA A 295 -5.23 4.12 -7.08
C ALA A 295 -6.25 3.17 -6.43
N ASP A 296 -7.28 2.77 -7.19
CA ASP A 296 -8.33 1.85 -6.77
C ASP A 296 -8.00 0.36 -7.09
N MET A 297 -6.81 0.07 -7.63
CA MET A 297 -6.21 -1.28 -7.61
C MET A 297 -5.61 -1.57 -6.23
#